data_AF-A0AAU7GYE5-F1
#
_entry.id   AF-A0AAU7GYE5-F1
#
_cell.length_a   1.000
_cell.length_b   1.000
_cell.length_c   1.000
_cell.angle_alpha   90.00
_cell.angle_beta   90.00
_cell.angle_gamma   90.00
#
_symmetry.space_group_name_H-M   'P 1'
#
loop_
_entity.id
_entity.type
_entity.pdbx_description
1 polymer ?
#
loop_
_entity_poly.entity_id
_entity_poly.type
_entity_poly.pdbx_seq_one_letter_code
_entity_poly.pdbx_strand_id
1 'polypeptide(L)'
;MQNLKTALTGKKVGESRDMVKLLRIQATDTHVVEFDNVDTRFNDCNNWQVMAEGKRVLFSNRMYERFSDMKSGVLATITVCENRASAADIAMLESAKAMMQVLDSYPSFAALAAHPKRITD
;
A
#
# COMPACT_ATOMS: atom_id res chain seq x y z
N MET A 1 -31.47 -35.31 -2.37
CA MET A 1 -30.88 -34.36 -1.39
C MET A 1 -29.38 -34.59 -1.38
N GLN A 2 -28.60 -33.70 -2.00
CA GLN A 2 -27.13 -33.81 -2.03
C GLN A 2 -26.55 -33.28 -0.71
N ASN A 3 -25.83 -34.14 0.00
CA ASN A 3 -25.11 -33.83 1.22
C ASN A 3 -23.89 -32.93 0.92
N LEU A 4 -24.03 -31.62 1.14
CA LEU A 4 -22.91 -30.68 1.25
C LEU A 4 -22.23 -30.87 2.61
N LYS A 5 -21.38 -31.90 2.73
CA LYS A 5 -20.50 -32.06 3.89
C LYS A 5 -19.31 -31.09 3.79
N THR A 6 -19.49 -29.95 4.44
CA THR A 6 -18.51 -29.39 5.39
C THR A 6 -17.04 -29.35 4.94
N ALA A 7 -16.71 -28.47 4.00
CA ALA A 7 -15.35 -27.96 3.80
C ALA A 7 -15.15 -26.61 4.51
N LEU A 8 -15.50 -26.55 5.80
CA LEU A 8 -15.31 -25.37 6.66
C LEU A 8 -14.36 -25.71 7.81
N THR A 9 -13.23 -26.34 7.52
CA THR A 9 -12.16 -26.52 8.50
C THR A 9 -11.23 -25.30 8.46
N GLY A 10 -11.28 -24.48 9.52
CA GLY A 10 -10.23 -23.51 9.86
C GLY A 10 -10.53 -22.01 9.74
N LYS A 11 -11.77 -21.57 9.48
CA LYS A 11 -12.07 -20.13 9.46
C LYS A 11 -12.26 -19.59 10.89
N LYS A 12 -11.35 -18.73 11.35
CA LYS A 12 -11.61 -17.91 12.55
C LYS A 12 -12.79 -16.99 12.27
N VAL A 13 -13.82 -17.07 13.10
CA VAL A 13 -14.99 -16.20 13.03
C VAL A 13 -14.53 -14.75 13.20
N GLY A 14 -14.88 -13.87 12.26
CA GLY A 14 -14.51 -12.44 12.28
C GLY A 14 -13.30 -12.04 11.43
N GLU A 15 -12.56 -12.98 10.83
CA GLU A 15 -11.48 -12.65 9.88
C GLU A 15 -12.01 -12.64 8.44
N SER A 16 -12.00 -11.46 7.80
CA SER A 16 -12.29 -11.33 6.37
C SER A 16 -11.07 -11.75 5.56
N ARG A 17 -11.27 -12.58 4.53
CA ARG A 17 -10.22 -12.97 3.58
C ARG A 17 -9.78 -11.82 2.69
N ASP A 18 -10.63 -10.80 2.57
CA ASP A 18 -10.39 -9.63 1.73
C ASP A 18 -9.64 -8.53 2.50
N MET A 19 -9.33 -8.76 3.78
CA MET A 19 -8.57 -7.83 4.62
C MET A 19 -7.11 -8.27 4.74
N VAL A 20 -6.20 -7.39 4.32
CA VAL A 20 -4.75 -7.54 4.53
C VAL A 20 -4.32 -6.53 5.59
N LYS A 21 -4.02 -7.01 6.81
CA LYS A 21 -3.67 -6.14 7.95
C LYS A 21 -2.49 -5.21 7.66
N LEU A 22 -1.50 -5.71 6.93
CA LEU A 22 -0.35 -4.96 6.49
C LEU A 22 0.11 -5.50 5.14
N LEU A 23 0.17 -4.62 4.15
CA LEU A 23 0.67 -4.92 2.82
C LEU A 23 1.97 -4.17 2.60
N ARG A 24 3.04 -4.90 2.33
CA ARG A 24 4.38 -4.36 2.10
C ARG A 24 4.86 -4.69 0.69
N ILE A 25 5.30 -3.68 -0.04
CA ILE A 25 5.82 -3.80 -1.39
C ILE A 25 7.23 -3.20 -1.43
N GLN A 26 8.21 -4.01 -1.85
CA GLN A 26 9.53 -3.48 -2.18
C GLN A 26 9.42 -2.68 -3.49
N ALA A 27 9.48 -1.35 -3.39
CA ALA A 27 9.35 -0.45 -4.55
C ALA A 27 10.68 -0.27 -5.28
N THR A 28 11.76 -0.03 -4.53
CA THR A 28 13.15 0.06 -5.01
C THR A 28 14.07 -0.66 -4.02
N ASP A 29 15.37 -0.74 -4.25
CA ASP A 29 16.30 -1.41 -3.31
C ASP A 29 16.32 -0.77 -1.91
N THR A 30 15.96 0.51 -1.82
CA THR A 30 16.00 1.28 -0.55
C THR A 30 14.62 1.66 -0.03
N HIS A 31 13.56 1.53 -0.84
CA HIS A 31 12.21 1.98 -0.48
C HIS A 31 11.22 0.82 -0.38
N VAL A 32 10.51 0.76 0.74
CA VAL A 32 9.37 -0.12 0.99
C VAL A 32 8.11 0.72 1.16
N VAL A 33 7.06 0.37 0.43
CA VAL A 33 5.73 0.96 0.57
C VAL A 33 4.88 0.06 1.45
N GLU A 34 4.25 0.63 2.46
CA GLU A 34 3.40 -0.05 3.42
C GLU A 34 1.98 0.54 3.41
N PHE A 35 0.99 -0.34 3.48
CA PHE A 35 -0.43 0.02 3.60
C PHE A 35 -1.04 -0.77 4.76
N ASP A 36 -1.72 -0.10 5.69
CA ASP A 36 -2.38 -0.81 6.78
C ASP A 36 -3.83 -1.14 6.42
N ASN A 37 -4.32 -2.25 6.95
CA ASN A 37 -5.71 -2.68 6.89
C ASN A 37 -6.34 -2.50 5.49
N VAL A 38 -5.65 -3.02 4.48
CA VAL A 38 -6.09 -2.97 3.09
C VAL A 38 -7.34 -3.84 2.94
N ASP A 39 -8.44 -3.25 2.49
CA ASP A 39 -9.63 -3.95 2.06
C ASP A 39 -9.60 -4.11 0.54
N THR A 40 -9.32 -5.33 0.06
CA THR A 40 -9.22 -5.60 -1.39
C THR A 40 -10.58 -5.60 -2.10
N ARG A 41 -11.68 -5.73 -1.35
CA ARG A 41 -13.05 -5.69 -1.91
C ARG A 41 -13.48 -4.26 -2.17
N PHE A 42 -13.21 -3.35 -1.23
CA PHE A 42 -13.51 -1.93 -1.36
C PHE A 42 -12.37 -1.15 -2.04
N ASN A 43 -11.20 -1.77 -2.20
CA ASN A 43 -10.03 -1.15 -2.84
C ASN A 43 -9.61 0.13 -2.11
N ASP A 44 -9.56 0.07 -0.80
CA ASP A 44 -9.06 1.12 0.09
C ASP A 44 -8.15 0.55 1.19
N CYS A 45 -7.48 1.45 1.89
CA CYS A 45 -6.66 1.12 3.04
C CYS A 45 -6.83 2.15 4.16
N ASN A 46 -6.28 1.82 5.32
CA ASN A 46 -6.10 2.76 6.41
C ASN A 46 -4.61 3.08 6.50
N ASN A 47 -4.28 4.36 6.44
CA ASN A 47 -2.90 4.81 6.39
C ASN A 47 -2.10 4.22 5.22
N TRP A 48 -1.02 4.91 4.89
CA TRP A 48 0.04 4.34 4.09
C TRP A 48 1.33 5.08 4.40
N GLN A 49 2.46 4.43 4.17
CA GLN A 49 3.76 5.03 4.38
C GLN A 49 4.81 4.49 3.43
N VAL A 50 5.81 5.31 3.16
CA VAL A 50 7.03 4.96 2.44
C VAL A 50 8.17 4.98 3.43
N MET A 51 8.80 3.83 3.57
CA MET A 51 9.99 3.61 4.37
C MET A 51 11.21 3.68 3.45
N ALA A 52 12.14 4.58 3.71
CA ALA A 52 13.43 4.66 3.02
C ALA A 52 14.54 4.29 4.02
N GLU A 53 15.32 3.25 3.71
CA GLU A 53 16.42 2.78 4.58
C GLU A 53 15.96 2.54 6.04
N GLY A 54 14.74 2.00 6.22
CA GLY A 54 14.16 1.72 7.53
C GLY A 54 13.56 2.94 8.26
N LYS A 55 13.58 4.14 7.66
CA LYS A 55 12.97 5.35 8.23
C LYS A 55 11.69 5.71 7.49
N ARG A 56 10.66 6.13 8.22
CA ARG A 56 9.42 6.65 7.62
C ARG A 56 9.66 8.05 7.07
N VAL A 57 9.45 8.24 5.77
CA VAL A 57 9.71 9.51 5.08
C VAL A 57 8.43 10.19 4.60
N LEU A 58 7.55 9.45 3.93
CA LEU A 58 6.28 9.95 3.41
C LEU A 58 5.15 9.10 3.97
N PHE A 59 4.05 9.70 4.42
CA PHE A 59 2.94 8.95 4.99
C PHE A 59 1.61 9.71 4.92
N SER A 60 0.53 8.96 4.98
CA SER A 60 -0.84 9.43 5.20
C SER A 60 -1.41 8.72 6.42
N ASN A 61 -2.17 9.47 7.22
CA ASN A 61 -2.93 8.94 8.36
C ASN A 61 -4.44 8.89 8.07
N ARG A 62 -4.83 8.96 6.80
CA ARG A 62 -6.23 8.94 6.40
C ARG A 62 -6.80 7.54 6.58
N MET A 63 -8.04 7.49 7.03
CA MET A 63 -8.84 6.27 7.08
C MET A 63 -9.65 6.15 5.79
N TYR A 64 -9.79 4.92 5.27
CA TYR A 64 -10.57 4.62 4.06
C TYR A 64 -10.08 5.37 2.81
N GLU A 65 -8.77 5.43 2.60
CA GLU A 65 -8.19 6.07 1.41
C GLU A 65 -8.26 5.11 0.21
N ARG A 66 -8.99 5.51 -0.84
CA ARG A 66 -9.14 4.69 -2.04
C ARG A 66 -7.83 4.61 -2.82
N PHE A 67 -7.63 3.47 -3.49
CA PHE A 67 -6.50 3.28 -4.41
C PHE A 67 -6.36 4.41 -5.45
N SER A 68 -7.48 4.86 -6.01
CA SER A 68 -7.54 5.94 -7.00
C SER A 68 -7.10 7.30 -6.45
N ASP A 69 -7.37 7.57 -5.17
CA ASP A 69 -7.22 8.90 -4.59
C ASP A 69 -5.79 9.14 -4.13
N MET A 70 -5.07 8.07 -3.74
CA MET A 70 -3.66 8.14 -3.36
C MET A 70 -2.78 8.69 -4.47
N LYS A 71 -3.05 8.35 -5.74
CA LYS A 71 -2.26 8.87 -6.87
C LYS A 71 -2.24 10.39 -6.90
N SER A 72 -3.40 11.01 -6.73
CA SER A 72 -3.52 12.47 -6.72
C SER A 72 -2.75 13.10 -5.56
N GLY A 73 -2.82 12.49 -4.36
CA GLY A 73 -2.06 12.95 -3.19
C GLY A 73 -0.54 12.86 -3.39
N VAL A 74 -0.07 11.73 -3.92
CA VAL A 74 1.36 11.49 -4.20
C VAL A 74 1.86 12.43 -5.29
N LEU A 75 1.09 12.64 -6.36
CA LEU A 75 1.44 13.58 -7.42
C LEU A 75 1.59 15.01 -6.89
N ALA A 76 0.70 15.44 -6.01
CA ALA A 76 0.82 16.75 -5.38
C ALA A 76 2.12 16.89 -4.57
N THR A 77 2.53 15.83 -3.85
CA THR A 77 3.83 15.81 -3.15
C THR A 77 5.00 15.94 -4.13
N ILE A 78 4.99 15.21 -5.25
CA ILE A 78 6.02 15.30 -6.30
C ILE A 78 6.15 16.76 -6.76
N THR A 79 5.05 17.37 -7.20
CA THR A 79 5.03 18.76 -7.71
C THR A 79 5.58 19.76 -6.69
N VAL A 80 5.25 19.58 -5.40
CA VAL A 80 5.70 20.47 -4.34
C VAL A 80 7.21 20.34 -4.09
N CYS A 81 7.76 19.13 -4.19
CA CYS A 81 9.16 18.84 -3.84
C CYS A 81 10.13 18.92 -5.04
N GLU A 82 9.65 18.85 -6.29
CA GLU A 82 10.46 18.72 -7.51
C GLU A 82 11.55 19.79 -7.69
N ASN A 83 11.33 21.01 -7.17
CA ASN A 83 12.26 22.13 -7.29
C ASN A 83 12.87 22.59 -5.95
N ARG A 84 12.75 21.76 -4.90
CA ARG A 84 13.25 22.12 -3.56
C ARG A 84 14.62 21.52 -3.30
N ALA A 85 15.45 22.27 -2.57
CA ALA A 85 16.86 21.93 -2.35
C ALA A 85 17.15 21.33 -0.96
N SER A 86 16.17 21.24 -0.05
CA SER A 86 16.43 20.67 1.27
C SER A 86 16.56 19.15 1.18
N ALA A 87 17.42 18.56 2.01
CA ALA A 87 17.60 17.11 2.07
C ALA A 87 16.28 16.38 2.39
N ALA A 88 15.41 17.00 3.20
CA ALA A 88 14.10 16.46 3.54
C ALA A 88 13.15 16.46 2.32
N ASP A 89 13.11 17.55 1.55
CA ASP A 89 12.28 17.62 0.35
C ASP A 89 12.75 16.63 -0.73
N ILE A 90 14.08 16.44 -0.88
CA ILE A 90 14.65 15.44 -1.79
C ILE A 90 14.23 14.02 -1.36
N ALA A 91 14.36 13.69 -0.07
CA ALA A 91 13.94 12.38 0.44
C ALA A 91 12.44 12.13 0.23
N MET A 92 11.61 13.16 0.47
CA MET A 92 10.17 13.10 0.20
C MET A 92 9.86 12.93 -1.29
N LEU A 93 10.58 13.62 -2.17
CA LEU A 93 10.42 13.51 -3.62
C LEU A 93 10.71 12.10 -4.11
N GLU A 94 11.85 11.53 -3.71
CA GLU A 94 12.23 10.16 -4.09
C GLU A 94 11.26 9.12 -3.53
N SER A 95 10.79 9.33 -2.29
CA SER A 95 9.75 8.47 -1.68
C SER A 95 8.41 8.58 -2.43
N ALA A 96 8.01 9.78 -2.85
CA ALA A 96 6.78 9.98 -3.61
C ALA A 96 6.87 9.35 -5.00
N LYS A 97 8.01 9.45 -5.68
CA LYS A 97 8.27 8.74 -6.95
C LYS A 97 8.20 7.23 -6.80
N ALA A 98 8.80 6.67 -5.75
CA ALA A 98 8.74 5.24 -5.46
C ALA A 98 7.29 4.76 -5.23
N MET A 99 6.50 5.53 -4.46
CA MET A 99 5.07 5.27 -4.27
C MET A 99 4.30 5.35 -5.58
N MET A 100 4.53 6.40 -6.39
CA MET A 100 3.86 6.55 -7.68
C MET A 100 4.16 5.38 -8.62
N GLN A 101 5.40 4.91 -8.67
CA GLN A 101 5.78 3.74 -9.47
C GLN A 101 4.99 2.49 -9.08
N VAL A 102 4.79 2.25 -7.77
CA VAL A 102 3.93 1.15 -7.29
C VAL A 102 2.50 1.37 -7.76
N LEU A 103 1.93 2.56 -7.56
CA LEU A 103 0.54 2.84 -7.94
C LEU A 103 0.31 2.79 -9.47
N ASP A 104 1.31 3.12 -10.29
CA ASP A 104 1.23 3.05 -11.75
C ASP A 104 1.41 1.63 -12.30
N SER A 105 2.19 0.81 -11.60
CA SER A 105 2.43 -0.58 -12.01
C SER A 105 1.25 -1.51 -11.72
N TYR A 106 0.33 -1.12 -10.83
CA TYR A 106 -0.78 -1.98 -10.41
C TYR A 106 -2.13 -1.24 -10.43
N PRO A 107 -3.21 -1.89 -10.89
CA PRO A 107 -4.51 -1.24 -11.00
C PRO A 107 -5.31 -1.19 -9.68
N SER A 108 -4.93 -1.97 -8.66
CA SER A 108 -5.69 -2.08 -7.41
C SER A 108 -4.88 -2.69 -6.26
N PHE A 109 -5.42 -2.59 -5.04
CA PHE A 109 -4.91 -3.29 -3.88
C PHE A 109 -4.98 -4.81 -3.99
N ALA A 110 -6.01 -5.36 -4.64
CA ALA A 110 -6.08 -6.79 -4.89
C ALA A 110 -4.90 -7.26 -5.76
N ALA A 111 -4.51 -6.48 -6.78
CA ALA A 111 -3.36 -6.78 -7.61
C ALA A 111 -2.04 -6.68 -6.82
N LEU A 112 -1.89 -5.67 -5.95
CA LEU A 112 -0.73 -5.56 -5.07
C LEU A 112 -0.64 -6.72 -4.06
N ALA A 113 -1.77 -7.14 -3.48
CA ALA A 113 -1.80 -8.22 -2.49
C ALA A 113 -1.39 -9.57 -3.09
N ALA A 114 -1.61 -9.77 -4.39
CA ALA A 114 -1.20 -10.95 -5.15
C ALA A 114 0.22 -10.85 -5.74
N HIS A 115 0.92 -9.73 -5.55
CA HIS A 115 2.18 -9.45 -6.22
C HIS A 115 3.35 -10.31 -5.67
N PRO A 116 4.20 -10.91 -6.53
CA PRO A 116 5.31 -11.77 -6.09
C PRO A 116 6.42 -11.05 -5.29
N LYS A 117 6.60 -9.74 -5.45
CA LYS A 117 7.54 -8.95 -4.59
C LYS A 117 6.89 -8.42 -3.32
N ARG A 118 5.71 -8.93 -2.94
CA ARG A 118 5.11 -8.65 -1.64
C ARG A 118 6.02 -9.22 -0.56
N ILE A 119 6.34 -8.41 0.45
CA ILE A 119 7.06 -8.85 1.64
C ILE A 119 6.02 -9.47 2.58
N THR A 120 6.20 -10.73 2.94
CA THR A 120 5.25 -11.52 3.74
C THR A 120 5.59 -11.61 5.22
N ASP A 121 6.73 -11.04 5.61
CA ASP A 121 7.41 -11.30 6.88
C ASP A 121 7.36 -10.08 7.82
#